data_AF-A0ABD3EYC3-F1
#
_entry.id   AF-A0ABD3EYC3-F1
#
_cell.length_a   1.000
_cell.length_b   1.000
_cell.length_c   1.000
_cell.angle_alpha   90.00
_cell.angle_beta   90.00
_cell.angle_gamma   90.00
#
_symmetry.space_group_name_H-M   'P 1'
#
loop_
_entity.id
_entity.type
_entity.pdbx_description
1 polymer ?
#
loop_
_entity_poly.entity_id
_entity_poly.type
_entity_poly.pdbx_seq_one_letter_code
_entity_poly.pdbx_strand_id
1 'polypeptide(L)'
;MVCRVNMTTTSIFREFLAGVTGEPTVTIPSHKTYNAILDKHYSNFKKDVSKLIMDEYKEMFETRFMNVEHDLWSNSAKSCVGASCSFIDHLWKPRHFALFDQVKNDGHTSEEVA
;
A
#
# COMPACT_ATOMS: atom_id res chain seq x y z
N MET A 1 6.12 0.61 6.79
CA MET A 1 6.19 -0.72 6.15
C MET A 1 7.66 -1.13 6.14
N VAL A 2 8.09 -2.20 6.81
CA VAL A 2 9.52 -2.55 6.85
C VAL A 2 9.83 -3.54 5.74
N CYS A 3 10.35 -3.05 4.61
CA CYS A 3 10.85 -3.94 3.57
C CYS A 3 12.26 -4.39 3.99
N ARG A 4 12.41 -5.65 4.44
CA ARG A 4 13.72 -6.24 4.75
C ARG A 4 14.31 -6.86 3.47
N VAL A 5 14.77 -6.03 2.55
CA VAL A 5 15.58 -6.50 1.43
C VAL A 5 17.04 -6.53 1.89
N ASN A 6 17.61 -7.73 2.03
CA ASN A 6 19.04 -7.89 2.25
C ASN A 6 19.73 -7.64 0.91
N MET A 7 19.96 -6.38 0.54
CA MET A 7 20.61 -6.03 -0.73
C MET A 7 22.11 -6.26 -0.63
N THR A 8 22.55 -7.52 -0.74
CA THR A 8 23.94 -7.80 -1.10
C THR A 8 24.14 -7.35 -2.55
N THR A 9 24.84 -6.23 -2.77
CA THR A 9 25.05 -5.70 -4.12
C THR A 9 26.11 -6.53 -4.86
N THR A 10 25.69 -7.63 -5.48
CA THR A 10 26.56 -8.38 -6.39
C THR A 10 26.78 -7.60 -7.69
N SER A 11 27.84 -7.93 -8.44
CA SER A 11 28.08 -7.34 -9.77
C SER A 11 26.90 -7.56 -10.73
N ILE A 12 26.34 -8.78 -10.72
CA ILE A 12 25.17 -9.17 -11.52
C ILE A 12 23.95 -8.28 -11.21
N PHE A 13 23.71 -7.96 -9.94
CA PHE A 13 22.60 -7.07 -9.56
C PHE A 13 22.80 -5.64 -10.08
N ARG A 14 24.04 -5.14 -10.12
CA ARG A 14 24.36 -3.82 -10.68
C ARG A 14 24.18 -3.78 -12.19
N GLU A 15 24.63 -4.81 -12.89
CA GLU A 15 24.45 -4.94 -14.35
C GLU A 15 22.97 -5.02 -14.72
N PHE A 16 22.18 -5.80 -13.97
CA PHE A 16 20.74 -5.85 -14.14
C PHE A 16 20.10 -4.46 -13.96
N LEU A 17 20.43 -3.75 -12.89
CA LEU A 17 19.88 -2.42 -12.63
C LEU A 17 20.29 -1.41 -13.71
N ALA A 18 21.54 -1.44 -14.17
CA ALA A 18 22.00 -0.61 -15.27
C ALA A 18 21.22 -0.91 -16.57
N GLY A 19 20.95 -2.19 -16.85
CA GLY A 19 20.18 -2.62 -18.01
C GLY A 19 18.72 -2.14 -17.99
N VAL A 20 18.03 -2.25 -16.85
CA VAL A 20 16.61 -1.84 -16.75
C VAL A 20 16.43 -0.33 -16.59
N THR A 21 17.41 0.38 -16.05
CA THR A 21 17.34 1.85 -15.90
C THR A 21 17.97 2.61 -17.06
N GLY A 22 18.82 1.96 -17.85
CA GLY A 22 19.65 2.62 -18.87
C GLY A 22 20.78 3.48 -18.28
N GLU A 23 21.00 3.44 -16.96
CA GLU A 23 21.97 4.28 -16.25
C GLU A 23 23.12 3.40 -15.69
N PRO A 24 24.33 3.44 -16.31
CA PRO A 24 25.47 2.63 -15.89
C PRO A 24 25.95 2.95 -14.47
N THR A 25 25.69 4.16 -13.97
CA THR A 25 26.11 4.63 -12.65
C THR A 25 24.98 4.61 -11.61
N VAL A 26 23.95 3.79 -11.85
CA VAL A 26 22.76 3.71 -11.00
C VAL A 26 23.14 3.55 -9.52
N THR A 27 22.73 4.54 -8.73
CA THR A 27 22.99 4.54 -7.30
C THR A 27 21.96 3.67 -6.61
N ILE A 28 22.41 2.58 -6.00
CA ILE A 28 21.56 1.69 -5.20
C ILE A 28 21.41 2.34 -3.81
N PRO A 29 20.20 2.78 -3.41
CA PRO A 29 20.01 3.40 -2.12
C PRO A 29 20.28 2.40 -0.99
N SER A 30 20.80 2.91 0.14
CA SER A 30 20.90 2.09 1.35
C SER A 30 19.51 1.60 1.77
N HIS A 31 19.45 0.50 2.53
CA HIS A 31 18.19 0.02 3.12
C HIS A 31 17.44 1.12 3.87
N LYS A 32 18.15 1.96 4.65
CA LYS A 32 17.57 3.10 5.36
C LYS A 32 16.97 4.13 4.40
N THR A 33 17.73 4.51 3.37
CA THR A 33 17.29 5.48 2.36
C THR A 33 16.07 4.96 1.59
N TYR A 34 16.10 3.69 1.20
CA TYR A 34 15.00 3.04 0.50
C TYR A 34 13.71 3.01 1.32
N ASN A 35 13.77 2.60 2.59
CA ASN A 35 12.58 2.60 3.45
C ASN A 35 12.07 4.03 3.71
N ALA A 36 12.95 5.03 3.86
CA ALA A 36 12.51 6.42 4.01
C ALA A 36 11.78 6.93 2.75
N ILE A 37 12.22 6.52 1.55
CA ILE A 37 11.53 6.81 0.29
C ILE A 37 10.15 6.13 0.28
N LEU A 38 10.07 4.84 0.64
CA LEU A 38 8.80 4.12 0.70
C LEU A 38 7.83 4.74 1.70
N ASP A 39 8.27 5.09 2.90
CA ASP A 39 7.41 5.72 3.92
C ASP A 39 6.89 7.08 3.46
N LYS A 40 7.70 7.85 2.71
CA LYS A 40 7.26 9.11 2.08
C LYS A 40 6.20 8.85 1.01
N HIS A 41 6.43 7.89 0.10
CA HIS A 41 5.44 7.53 -0.93
C HIS A 41 4.14 7.04 -0.31
N TYR A 42 4.22 6.21 0.74
CA TYR A 42 3.05 5.73 1.46
C TYR A 42 2.28 6.88 2.13
N SER A 43 2.99 7.86 2.69
CA SER A 43 2.36 9.05 3.28
C SER A 43 1.61 9.88 2.23
N ASN A 44 2.20 10.06 1.04
CA ASN A 44 1.55 10.74 -0.07
C ASN A 44 0.33 9.95 -0.58
N PHE A 45 0.48 8.64 -0.77
CA PHE A 45 -0.61 7.76 -1.17
C PHE A 45 -1.82 7.90 -0.25
N LYS A 46 -1.61 7.84 1.08
CA LYS A 46 -2.70 8.03 2.06
C LYS A 46 -3.39 9.39 1.87
N LYS A 47 -2.61 10.47 1.74
CA LYS A 47 -3.15 11.81 1.54
C LYS A 47 -4.00 11.90 0.27
N ASP A 48 -3.49 11.36 -0.83
CA ASP A 48 -4.14 11.45 -2.14
C ASP A 48 -5.40 10.59 -2.21
N VAL A 49 -5.35 9.37 -1.67
CA VAL A 49 -6.51 8.46 -1.58
C VAL A 49 -7.58 9.02 -0.65
N SER A 50 -7.22 9.53 0.53
CA SER A 50 -8.19 10.17 1.42
C SER A 50 -8.88 11.36 0.76
N LYS A 51 -8.11 12.22 0.05
CA LYS A 51 -8.68 13.35 -0.69
C LYS A 51 -9.64 12.87 -1.77
N LEU A 52 -9.24 11.88 -2.57
CA LEU A 52 -10.06 11.33 -3.65
C LEU A 52 -11.37 10.76 -3.12
N ILE A 53 -11.31 9.93 -2.07
CA ILE A 53 -12.49 9.35 -1.44
C ILE A 53 -13.44 10.44 -0.90
N MET A 54 -12.90 11.49 -0.28
CA MET A 54 -13.69 12.62 0.23
C MET A 54 -14.35 13.44 -0.89
N ASP A 55 -13.64 13.68 -1.99
CA ASP A 55 -14.15 14.44 -3.12
C ASP A 55 -15.28 13.66 -3.81
N GLU A 56 -15.07 12.36 -4.08
CA GLU A 56 -16.10 11.47 -4.66
C GLU A 56 -17.32 11.32 -3.75
N TYR A 57 -17.13 11.22 -2.43
CA TYR A 57 -18.23 11.18 -1.46
C TYR A 57 -19.14 12.42 -1.54
N LYS A 58 -18.54 13.61 -1.71
CA LYS A 58 -19.28 14.87 -1.86
C LYS A 58 -19.98 14.97 -3.20
N GLU A 59 -19.29 14.62 -4.30
CA GLU A 59 -19.84 14.69 -5.65
C GLU A 59 -21.04 13.76 -5.83
N MET A 60 -21.02 12.61 -5.17
CA MET A 60 -22.12 11.66 -5.16
C MET A 60 -23.25 12.06 -4.21
N PHE A 61 -23.35 13.32 -3.73
CA PHE A 61 -24.37 13.77 -2.76
C PHE A 61 -24.47 12.86 -1.52
N GLU A 62 -23.33 12.34 -1.04
CA GLU A 62 -23.30 11.40 0.09
C GLU A 62 -24.07 10.08 -0.16
N THR A 63 -24.35 9.74 -1.43
CA THR A 63 -25.02 8.49 -1.78
C THR A 63 -24.10 7.31 -1.47
N ARG A 64 -24.60 6.34 -0.69
CA ARG A 64 -23.84 5.21 -0.15
C ARG A 64 -23.54 4.12 -1.20
N PHE A 65 -22.68 4.41 -2.17
CA PHE A 65 -22.10 3.39 -3.06
C PHE A 65 -20.67 2.98 -2.65
N MET A 66 -20.15 3.55 -1.57
CA MET A 66 -18.84 3.22 -1.03
C MET A 66 -18.95 2.03 -0.09
N ASN A 67 -18.35 0.92 -0.48
CA ASN A 67 -18.18 -0.26 0.33
C ASN A 67 -16.75 -0.30 0.85
N VAL A 68 -16.61 -0.62 2.14
CA VAL A 68 -15.32 -0.99 2.73
C VAL A 68 -15.36 -2.49 2.95
N GLU A 69 -14.39 -3.18 2.37
CA GLU A 69 -14.26 -4.63 2.45
C GLU A 69 -13.08 -4.93 3.39
N HIS A 70 -13.37 -5.67 4.45
CA HIS A 70 -12.35 -6.17 5.38
C HIS A 70 -12.10 -7.64 5.06
N ASP A 71 -10.83 -7.98 4.80
CA ASP A 71 -10.41 -9.36 4.58
C ASP A 71 -9.47 -9.79 5.71
N LEU A 72 -9.66 -11.02 6.15
CA LEU A 72 -8.95 -11.60 7.28
C LEU A 72 -8.32 -12.90 6.81
N TRP A 73 -6.99 -12.95 6.90
CA TRP A 73 -6.24 -14.17 6.64
C TRP A 73 -5.46 -14.58 7.88
N SER A 74 -5.42 -15.88 8.18
CA SER A 74 -4.65 -16.39 9.30
C SER A 74 -3.98 -17.72 8.95
N ASN A 75 -2.83 -17.97 9.53
CA ASN A 75 -2.15 -19.26 9.56
C ASN A 75 -1.72 -19.60 11.00
N SER A 76 -1.01 -20.72 11.18
CA SER A 76 -0.60 -21.20 12.51
C SER A 76 0.34 -20.28 13.30
N ALA A 77 0.89 -19.23 12.67
CA ALA A 77 1.88 -18.34 13.28
C ALA A 77 1.54 -16.85 13.17
N LYS A 78 0.67 -16.45 12.25
CA LYS A 78 0.39 -15.05 11.91
C LYS A 78 -1.05 -14.87 11.48
N SER A 79 -1.59 -13.70 11.76
CA SER A 79 -2.83 -13.21 11.17
C SER A 79 -2.57 -11.92 10.39
N CYS A 80 -3.44 -11.61 9.44
CA CYS A 80 -3.33 -10.49 8.54
C CYS A 80 -4.71 -9.87 8.37
N VAL A 81 -4.78 -8.56 8.48
CA VAL A 81 -5.99 -7.77 8.25
C VAL A 81 -5.76 -6.91 7.03
N GLY A 82 -6.46 -7.22 5.95
CA GLY A 82 -6.56 -6.38 4.77
C GLY A 82 -7.80 -5.50 4.85
N ALA A 83 -7.68 -4.28 4.36
CA ALA A 83 -8.84 -3.45 4.06
C ALA A 83 -8.74 -2.91 2.63
N SER A 84 -9.86 -2.95 1.92
CA SER A 84 -10.01 -2.31 0.63
C SER A 84 -11.29 -1.49 0.60
N CYS A 85 -11.39 -0.54 -0.32
CA CYS A 85 -12.63 0.15 -0.60
C CYS A 85 -13.01 0.05 -2.07
N SER A 86 -14.30 -0.07 -2.31
CA SER A 86 -14.91 -0.17 -3.63
C SER A 86 -16.00 0.89 -3.75
N PHE A 87 -16.02 1.65 -4.84
CA PHE A 87 -17.05 2.67 -5.09
C PHE A 87 -17.24 2.94 -6.59
N ILE A 88 -18.29 3.67 -6.95
CA ILE A 88 -18.53 4.18 -8.30
C ILE A 88 -18.11 5.65 -8.33
N ASP A 89 -17.20 6.02 -9.22
CA ASP A 89 -16.75 7.41 -9.36
C ASP A 89 -17.75 8.28 -10.14
N HIS A 90 -17.48 9.60 -10.17
CA HIS A 90 -18.27 10.58 -10.93
C HIS A 90 -18.37 10.30 -12.44
N LEU A 91 -17.49 9.45 -13.00
CA LEU A 91 -17.54 8.99 -14.38
C LEU A 91 -18.35 7.69 -14.54
N TRP A 92 -19.08 7.27 -13.50
CA TRP A 92 -19.86 6.03 -13.46
C TRP A 92 -19.01 4.77 -13.65
N LYS A 93 -17.75 4.79 -13.19
CA LYS A 93 -16.85 3.64 -13.28
C LYS A 93 -16.62 3.01 -11.91
N PRO A 94 -16.64 1.67 -11.80
CA PRO A 94 -16.25 1.00 -10.56
C PRO A 94 -14.76 1.22 -10.31
N ARG A 95 -14.44 1.56 -9.07
CA ARG A 95 -13.09 1.72 -8.53
C ARG A 95 -12.90 0.78 -7.36
N HIS A 96 -11.69 0.25 -7.24
CA HIS A 96 -11.29 -0.60 -6.14
C HIS A 96 -9.88 -0.20 -5.70
N PHE A 97 -9.70 0.06 -4.40
CA PHE A 97 -8.42 0.42 -3.81
C PHE A 97 -8.10 -0.50 -2.64
N ALA A 98 -6.96 -1.16 -2.70
CA ALA A 98 -6.36 -1.74 -1.50
C ALA A 98 -5.83 -0.61 -0.61
N LEU A 99 -6.37 -0.49 0.60
CA LEU A 99 -6.05 0.61 1.52
C LEU A 99 -4.86 0.26 2.40
N PHE A 100 -4.86 -0.92 3.02
CA PHE A 100 -3.71 -1.44 3.76
C PHE A 100 -3.81 -2.95 3.99
N ASP A 101 -2.66 -3.53 4.34
CA ASP A 101 -2.55 -4.88 4.88
C ASP A 101 -1.68 -4.84 6.14
N GLN A 102 -2.19 -5.38 7.26
CA GLN A 102 -1.51 -5.39 8.55
C GLN A 102 -1.35 -6.81 9.08
N VAL A 103 -0.09 -7.24 9.16
CA VAL A 103 0.28 -8.50 9.84
C VAL A 103 0.21 -8.28 11.35
N LYS A 104 -0.65 -9.07 12.01
CA LYS A 104 -0.75 -9.19 13.47
C LYS A 104 -0.09 -10.50 13.91
N ASN A 105 0.96 -10.39 14.72
CA ASN A 105 1.74 -11.54 15.20
C ASN A 105 1.20 -12.11 16.52
N ASP A 106 0.26 -11.41 17.16
CA ASP A 106 -0.34 -11.66 18.47
C ASP A 106 -1.82 -12.07 18.41
N GLY A 107 -2.36 -12.25 17.19
CA GLY A 107 -3.77 -12.57 16.96
C GLY A 107 -4.63 -11.32 16.74
N HIS A 108 -5.94 -11.50 16.60
CA HIS A 108 -6.90 -10.41 16.44
C HIS A 108 -7.95 -10.50 17.58
N THR A 109 -7.95 -9.54 18.49
CA THR A 109 -9.09 -9.30 19.38
C THR A 109 -10.03 -8.30 18.71
N SER A 110 -11.33 -8.59 18.72
CA SER A 110 -12.39 -7.79 18.08
C SER A 110 -12.81 -6.57 18.92
N GLU A 111 -11.94 -6.09 19.80
CA GLU A 111 -12.30 -5.11 20.84
C GLU A 111 -12.60 -3.72 20.25
N GLU A 112 -12.07 -3.39 19.07
CA GLU A 112 -12.35 -2.12 18.39
C GLU A 112 -12.58 -2.34 16.89
N VAL A 113 -13.84 -2.52 16.51
CA VAL A 113 -14.33 -2.21 15.15
C VAL A 113 -15.69 -1.53 15.32
N ALA A 114 -15.67 -0.22 15.56
CA ALA A 114 -16.85 0.64 15.64
C ALA A 114 -16.68 1.84 14.71
#